data_AF-A0A372RLI9-F1
#
_entry.id   AF-A0A372RLI9-F1
#
_cell.length_a   1.000
_cell.length_b   1.000
_cell.length_c   1.000
_cell.angle_alpha   90.00
_cell.angle_beta   90.00
_cell.angle_gamma   90.00
#
_symmetry.space_group_name_H-M   'P 1'
#
loop_
_entity.id
_entity.type
_entity.pdbx_description
1 polymer ?
#
loop_
_entity_poly.entity_id
_entity_poly.type
_entity_poly.pdbx_seq_one_letter_code
_entity_poly.pdbx_strand_id
1 'polypeptide(L)'
;MNKKYFIILLVFFFIKKIHGCHPSGYVCDTNSNYKCGVQVIDSNLLPNSILNMTVQSPDMKDGLGVSAIGHFSMQIDNVGGYKFFSKPQWVNGCHCSECDHIPLQYTILEKFGLSTPPKGTWYDIWISIYWSCGDDVSRSWECISEDIHYRGYVK
;
A
#
# COMPACT_ATOMS: atom_id res chain seq x y z
N MET A 1 12.17 -4.34 -58.97
CA MET A 1 11.39 -5.13 -57.99
C MET A 1 11.70 -4.59 -56.59
N ASN A 2 10.75 -3.89 -55.98
CA ASN A 2 10.91 -3.18 -54.71
C ASN A 2 10.51 -4.13 -53.56
N LYS A 3 11.47 -4.72 -52.84
CA LYS A 3 11.17 -5.53 -51.64
C LYS A 3 10.94 -4.58 -50.47
N LYS A 4 9.67 -4.32 -50.14
CA LYS A 4 9.28 -3.65 -48.90
C LYS A 4 9.50 -4.62 -47.74
N TYR A 5 10.51 -4.39 -46.92
CA TYR A 5 10.72 -5.12 -45.67
C TYR A 5 9.73 -4.59 -44.63
N PHE A 6 8.74 -5.40 -44.29
CA PHE A 6 7.89 -5.16 -43.13
C PHE A 6 8.67 -5.59 -41.88
N ILE A 7 9.21 -4.62 -41.15
CA ILE A 7 9.79 -4.86 -39.82
C ILE A 7 8.59 -4.97 -38.86
N ILE A 8 8.23 -6.20 -38.50
CA ILE A 8 7.26 -6.44 -37.43
C ILE A 8 8.02 -6.22 -36.11
N LEU A 9 7.80 -5.06 -35.49
CA LEU A 9 8.27 -4.73 -34.16
C LEU A 9 7.49 -5.59 -33.16
N LEU A 10 8.01 -6.79 -32.85
CA LEU A 10 7.42 -7.70 -31.89
C LEU A 10 7.73 -7.15 -30.48
N VAL A 11 6.89 -6.22 -30.02
CA VAL A 11 6.90 -5.75 -28.63
C VAL A 11 6.46 -6.94 -27.79
N PHE A 12 7.43 -7.67 -27.24
CA PHE A 12 7.18 -8.64 -26.19
C PHE A 12 6.69 -7.86 -24.97
N PHE A 13 5.37 -7.71 -24.85
CA PHE A 13 4.76 -7.47 -23.56
C PHE A 13 5.09 -8.70 -22.71
N PHE A 14 6.11 -8.59 -21.87
CA PHE A 14 6.28 -9.48 -20.73
C PHE A 14 5.09 -9.27 -19.81
N ILE A 15 3.94 -9.87 -20.14
CA ILE A 15 2.86 -10.09 -19.19
C ILE A 15 3.40 -11.17 -18.25
N LYS A 16 4.14 -10.74 -17.23
CA LYS A 16 4.50 -11.61 -16.11
C LYS A 16 3.16 -11.96 -15.44
N LYS A 17 2.59 -13.09 -15.81
CA LYS A 17 1.49 -13.72 -15.10
C LYS A 17 2.05 -14.12 -13.73
N ILE A 18 1.94 -13.22 -12.74
CA ILE A 18 2.25 -13.54 -11.35
C ILE A 18 1.05 -14.33 -10.82
N HIS A 19 0.94 -15.60 -11.21
CA HIS A 19 0.13 -16.53 -10.44
C HIS A 19 0.86 -16.71 -9.11
N GLY A 20 0.30 -16.20 -8.01
CA GLY A 20 0.57 -16.75 -6.68
C GLY A 20 1.39 -15.92 -5.68
N CYS A 21 1.56 -14.60 -5.87
CA CYS A 21 2.13 -13.77 -4.83
C CYS A 21 1.63 -12.33 -4.90
N HIS A 22 0.53 -12.10 -4.23
CA HIS A 22 0.08 -10.77 -3.85
C HIS A 22 -0.32 -10.85 -2.38
N PRO A 23 -0.13 -9.77 -1.60
CA PRO A 23 -0.71 -9.72 -0.27
C PRO A 23 -2.22 -9.89 -0.43
N SER A 24 -2.78 -10.90 0.22
CA SER A 24 -4.23 -11.07 0.37
C SER A 24 -4.54 -11.05 1.84
N GLY A 25 -5.59 -10.34 2.24
CA GLY A 25 -5.94 -10.18 3.63
C GLY A 25 -7.32 -10.73 3.94
N TYR A 26 -7.46 -11.31 5.12
CA TYR A 26 -8.76 -11.37 5.79
C TYR A 26 -8.95 -10.07 6.57
N VAL A 27 -10.17 -9.54 6.53
CA VAL A 27 -10.54 -8.39 7.35
C VAL A 27 -10.39 -8.79 8.82
N CYS A 28 -9.70 -7.96 9.60
CA CYS A 28 -9.55 -8.21 11.02
C CYS A 28 -10.92 -8.25 11.71
N ASP A 29 -11.20 -9.35 12.41
CA ASP A 29 -12.40 -9.51 13.21
C ASP A 29 -12.00 -9.60 14.68
N THR A 30 -12.61 -8.76 15.51
CA THR A 30 -12.38 -8.72 16.97
C THR A 30 -12.82 -10.00 17.68
N ASN A 31 -13.56 -10.90 17.02
CA ASN A 31 -13.92 -12.22 17.53
C ASN A 31 -12.86 -13.31 17.26
N SER A 32 -11.76 -12.94 16.61
CA SER A 32 -10.63 -13.84 16.36
C SER A 32 -9.53 -13.70 17.41
N ASN A 33 -8.50 -14.55 17.35
CA ASN A 33 -7.31 -14.42 18.20
C ASN A 33 -6.38 -13.26 17.78
N TYR A 34 -6.79 -12.47 16.78
CA TYR A 34 -6.01 -11.37 16.23
C TYR A 34 -6.35 -10.05 16.91
N LYS A 35 -5.34 -9.20 17.10
CA LYS A 35 -5.55 -7.80 17.53
C LYS A 35 -5.79 -6.94 16.30
N CYS A 36 -6.88 -6.18 16.31
CA CYS A 36 -7.16 -5.13 15.33
C CYS A 36 -6.73 -3.76 15.88
N GLY A 37 -6.85 -2.72 15.04
CA GLY A 37 -6.52 -1.35 15.40
C GLY A 37 -5.20 -0.89 14.78
N VAL A 38 -5.05 -1.07 13.47
CA VAL A 38 -4.02 -0.37 12.70
C VAL A 38 -4.25 1.14 12.75
N GLN A 39 -3.18 1.93 12.60
CA GLN A 39 -3.27 3.38 12.77
C GLN A 39 -2.40 4.14 11.78
N VAL A 40 -2.83 5.36 11.47
CA VAL A 40 -1.95 6.41 10.93
C VAL A 40 -1.42 7.20 12.12
N ILE A 41 -0.12 7.09 12.39
CA ILE A 41 0.50 7.73 13.56
C ILE A 41 1.07 9.12 13.24
N ASP A 42 1.46 9.34 11.99
CA ASP A 42 1.83 10.65 11.48
C ASP A 42 1.48 10.78 10.00
N SER A 43 1.09 11.97 9.58
CA SER A 43 0.84 12.27 8.17
C SER A 43 1.01 13.75 7.89
N ASN A 44 1.64 14.06 6.76
CA ASN A 44 1.71 15.41 6.22
C ASN A 44 1.87 15.38 4.69
N LEU A 45 1.33 16.41 4.03
CA LEU A 45 1.63 16.68 2.62
C LEU A 45 2.75 17.71 2.55
N LEU A 46 3.90 17.28 2.06
CA LEU A 46 5.09 18.11 1.93
C LEU A 46 5.08 18.91 0.62
N PRO A 47 5.93 19.96 0.52
CA PRO A 47 6.19 20.63 -0.74
C PRO A 47 6.57 19.66 -1.87
N ASN A 48 6.27 20.03 -3.12
CA ASN A 48 6.47 19.21 -4.32
C ASN A 48 5.54 17.99 -4.41
N SER A 49 4.39 18.07 -3.73
CA SER A 49 3.31 17.08 -3.80
C SER A 49 3.79 15.70 -3.35
N ILE A 50 4.38 15.65 -2.17
CA ILE A 50 4.85 14.41 -1.54
C ILE A 50 3.98 14.13 -0.31
N LEU A 51 3.38 12.96 -0.26
CA LEU A 51 2.80 12.41 0.96
C LEU A 51 3.92 11.83 1.81
N ASN A 52 4.04 12.27 3.06
CA ASN A 52 4.85 11.64 4.08
C ASN A 52 3.94 11.15 5.20
N MET A 53 3.76 9.83 5.30
CA MET A 53 2.78 9.22 6.18
C MET A 53 3.37 7.98 6.83
N THR A 54 3.25 7.86 8.14
CA THR A 54 3.65 6.66 8.87
C THR A 54 2.43 5.93 9.38
N VAL A 55 2.36 4.65 9.06
CA VAL A 55 1.32 3.73 9.52
C VAL A 55 1.91 2.74 10.52
N GLN A 56 1.06 2.20 11.39
CA GLN A 56 1.44 1.24 12.42
C GLN A 56 0.44 0.09 12.50
N SER A 57 0.93 -1.14 12.58
CA SER A 57 0.12 -2.33 12.88
C SER A 57 -0.04 -2.55 14.39
N PRO A 58 -1.05 -3.33 14.82
CA PRO A 58 -1.09 -3.88 16.16
C PRO A 58 0.18 -4.71 16.46
N ASP A 59 0.63 -4.68 17.72
CA ASP A 59 1.72 -5.54 18.18
C ASP A 59 1.19 -6.94 18.55
N MET A 60 1.36 -7.85 17.61
CA MET A 60 1.02 -9.27 17.73
C MET A 60 2.13 -10.09 18.44
N LYS A 61 3.32 -9.51 18.66
CA LYS A 61 4.52 -10.17 19.20
C LYS A 61 5.02 -11.36 18.38
N ASP A 62 4.65 -11.43 17.10
CA ASP A 62 5.08 -12.42 16.12
C ASP A 62 6.26 -11.93 15.26
N GLY A 63 6.64 -10.65 15.38
CA GLY A 63 7.66 -10.04 14.53
C GLY A 63 7.17 -9.78 13.10
N LEU A 64 5.85 -9.75 12.87
CA LEU A 64 5.23 -9.56 11.56
C LEU A 64 4.35 -8.31 11.57
N GLY A 65 4.99 -7.14 11.67
CA GLY A 65 4.32 -5.85 11.63
C GLY A 65 3.76 -5.47 10.25
N VAL A 66 3.89 -4.19 9.87
CA VAL A 66 3.34 -3.69 8.60
C VAL A 66 4.08 -4.34 7.43
N SER A 67 3.45 -5.33 6.82
CA SER A 67 4.03 -6.23 5.81
C SER A 67 3.61 -5.82 4.40
N ALA A 68 2.40 -5.28 4.25
CA ALA A 68 1.92 -4.71 3.01
C ALA A 68 0.97 -3.53 3.25
N ILE A 69 0.79 -2.70 2.23
CA ILE A 69 -0.21 -1.63 2.18
C ILE A 69 -0.97 -1.70 0.87
N GLY A 70 -2.22 -1.24 0.84
CA GLY A 70 -3.06 -1.36 -0.34
C GLY A 70 -4.24 -0.41 -0.38
N HIS A 71 -4.97 -0.46 -1.49
CA HIS A 71 -6.23 0.25 -1.73
C HIS A 71 -6.18 1.75 -1.39
N PHE A 72 -5.00 2.34 -1.58
CA PHE A 72 -4.77 3.71 -1.18
C PHE A 72 -5.57 4.68 -2.06
N SER A 73 -6.32 5.57 -1.42
CA SER A 73 -6.86 6.77 -2.04
C SER A 73 -6.75 7.98 -1.10
N MET A 74 -6.69 9.17 -1.68
CA MET A 74 -6.62 10.44 -0.95
C MET A 74 -7.54 11.46 -1.61
N GLN A 75 -8.13 12.32 -0.81
CA GLN A 75 -8.90 13.49 -1.24
C GLN A 75 -8.34 14.71 -0.54
N ILE A 76 -7.93 15.72 -1.31
CA ILE A 76 -7.46 17.00 -0.79
C ILE A 76 -8.57 18.03 -0.99
N ASP A 77 -8.96 18.73 0.08
CA ASP A 77 -10.02 19.73 0.04
C ASP A 77 -9.71 20.82 -1.00
N ASN A 78 -10.68 21.10 -1.87
CA ASN A 78 -10.59 22.12 -2.92
C ASN A 78 -9.49 21.91 -3.98
N VAL A 79 -8.78 20.76 -3.97
CA VAL A 79 -7.75 20.44 -4.97
C VAL A 79 -8.17 19.24 -5.82
N GLY A 80 -8.53 18.12 -5.19
CA GLY A 80 -8.95 16.92 -5.92
C GLY A 80 -8.54 15.61 -5.25
N GLY A 81 -8.93 14.51 -5.89
CA GLY A 81 -8.64 13.15 -5.43
C GLY A 81 -7.47 12.51 -6.16
N TYR A 82 -6.78 11.60 -5.48
CA TYR A 82 -5.66 10.83 -6.02
C TYR A 82 -5.70 9.37 -5.55
N LYS A 83 -5.25 8.43 -6.40
CA LYS A 83 -5.16 7.00 -6.08
C LYS A 83 -3.78 6.48 -6.45
N PHE A 84 -3.11 5.79 -5.53
CA PHE A 84 -1.78 5.22 -5.77
C PHE A 84 -1.88 3.73 -6.07
N PHE A 85 -2.37 2.95 -5.10
CA PHE A 85 -2.33 1.50 -5.14
C PHE A 85 -3.74 0.93 -5.26
N SER A 86 -4.11 0.49 -6.47
CA SER A 86 -5.36 -0.27 -6.65
C SER A 86 -5.26 -1.71 -6.12
N LYS A 87 -4.04 -2.20 -5.92
CA LYS A 87 -3.73 -3.54 -5.39
C LYS A 87 -2.71 -3.44 -4.26
N PRO A 88 -2.76 -4.33 -3.26
CA PRO A 88 -1.76 -4.39 -2.20
C PRO A 88 -0.33 -4.53 -2.72
N GLN A 89 0.61 -3.85 -2.09
CA GLN A 89 2.04 -3.89 -2.33
C GLN A 89 2.76 -4.29 -1.05
N TRP A 90 3.74 -5.18 -1.17
CA TRP A 90 4.63 -5.52 -0.06
C TRP A 90 5.51 -4.32 0.33
N VAL A 91 5.79 -4.20 1.62
CA VAL A 91 6.64 -3.15 2.20
C VAL A 91 7.55 -3.74 3.28
N ASN A 92 8.42 -2.92 3.87
CA ASN A 92 9.34 -3.36 4.95
C ASN A 92 10.19 -4.60 4.60
N GLY A 93 10.51 -4.80 3.32
CA GLY A 93 11.32 -5.93 2.85
C GLY A 93 10.56 -7.26 2.70
N CYS A 94 9.28 -7.31 3.08
CA CYS A 94 8.44 -8.49 2.88
C CYS A 94 8.26 -8.77 1.37
N HIS A 95 8.18 -10.04 1.00
CA HIS A 95 7.85 -10.52 -0.34
C HIS A 95 7.47 -12.01 -0.30
N CYS A 96 7.26 -12.60 -1.47
CA CYS A 96 6.68 -13.94 -1.68
C CYS A 96 7.31 -15.14 -0.96
N SER A 97 8.51 -14.99 -0.43
CA SER A 97 9.29 -16.08 0.17
C SER A 97 9.97 -15.66 1.46
N GLU A 98 9.78 -14.40 1.87
CA GLU A 98 10.50 -13.82 3.00
C GLU A 98 9.64 -12.70 3.57
N CYS A 99 9.15 -12.94 4.78
CA CYS A 99 8.47 -11.96 5.59
C CYS A 99 8.81 -12.31 7.03
N ASP A 100 9.93 -11.79 7.51
CA ASP A 100 10.44 -12.08 8.83
C ASP A 100 11.03 -10.81 9.43
N HIS A 101 10.92 -10.65 10.75
CA HIS A 101 11.37 -9.45 11.48
C HIS A 101 10.83 -8.12 10.90
N ILE A 102 9.55 -8.10 10.54
CA ILE A 102 8.87 -6.94 9.98
C ILE A 102 8.56 -5.90 11.09
N PRO A 103 9.04 -4.65 10.95
CA PRO A 103 8.73 -3.59 11.91
C PRO A 103 7.23 -3.30 12.03
N LEU A 104 6.82 -2.87 13.23
CA LEU A 104 5.44 -2.44 13.48
C LEU A 104 5.02 -1.22 12.67
N GLN A 105 5.97 -0.45 12.14
CA GLN A 105 5.71 0.81 11.44
C GLN A 105 6.25 0.77 10.01
N TYR A 106 5.61 1.51 9.12
CA TYR A 106 6.10 1.79 7.78
C TYR A 106 5.82 3.24 7.39
N THR A 107 6.82 3.92 6.83
CA THR A 107 6.69 5.28 6.32
C THR A 107 6.54 5.26 4.80
N ILE A 108 5.42 5.77 4.33
CA ILE A 108 5.07 6.01 2.94
C ILE A 108 5.62 7.39 2.55
N LEU A 109 6.48 7.40 1.53
CA LEU A 109 6.97 8.62 0.89
C LEU A 109 6.60 8.57 -0.59
N GLU A 110 5.45 9.16 -0.94
CA GLU A 110 4.86 8.99 -2.26
C GLU A 110 4.53 10.32 -2.93
N LYS A 111 4.98 10.48 -4.17
CA LYS A 111 4.70 11.69 -4.95
C LYS A 111 3.34 11.57 -5.65
N PHE A 112 2.48 12.55 -5.46
CA PHE A 112 1.17 12.63 -6.12
C PHE A 112 1.14 13.72 -7.20
N GLY A 113 0.29 13.50 -8.21
CA GLY A 113 0.19 14.35 -9.40
C GLY A 113 -0.69 15.59 -9.25
N LEU A 114 -1.05 16.00 -8.04
CA LEU A 114 -1.85 17.22 -7.79
C LEU A 114 -0.93 18.40 -7.45
N SER A 115 -1.46 19.62 -7.53
CA SER A 115 -0.75 20.79 -7.02
C SER A 115 -0.46 20.66 -5.54
N THR A 116 0.66 21.22 -5.09
CA THR A 116 1.00 21.25 -3.66
C THR A 116 -0.06 22.07 -2.92
N PRO A 117 -0.78 21.48 -1.95
CA PRO A 117 -1.81 22.20 -1.21
C PRO A 117 -1.21 23.25 -0.27
N PRO A 118 -1.92 24.37 -0.02
CA PRO A 118 -1.54 25.33 1.01
C PRO A 118 -1.49 24.72 2.41
N LYS A 119 -0.70 25.34 3.29
CA LYS A 119 -0.72 25.04 4.73
C LYS A 119 -2.12 25.27 5.30
N GLY A 120 -2.57 24.37 6.17
CA GLY A 120 -3.91 24.36 6.76
C GLY A 120 -4.99 23.73 5.88
N THR A 121 -4.68 23.33 4.64
CA THR A 121 -5.61 22.56 3.81
C THR A 121 -5.82 21.18 4.42
N TRP A 122 -7.08 20.77 4.52
CA TRP A 122 -7.44 19.44 5.00
C TRP A 122 -7.37 18.40 3.88
N TYR A 123 -7.14 17.15 4.27
CA TYR A 123 -7.15 16.01 3.38
C TYR A 123 -7.62 14.73 4.11
N ASP A 124 -8.22 13.84 3.34
CA ASP A 124 -8.61 12.50 3.72
C ASP A 124 -7.71 11.47 3.05
N ILE A 125 -7.40 10.39 3.78
CA ILE A 125 -6.70 9.22 3.26
C ILE A 125 -7.53 7.98 3.63
N TRP A 126 -7.71 7.10 2.66
CA TRP A 126 -8.19 5.74 2.86
C TRP A 126 -7.08 4.79 2.46
N ILE A 127 -6.74 3.84 3.33
CA ILE A 127 -5.65 2.88 3.12
C ILE A 127 -5.99 1.56 3.81
N SER A 128 -5.63 0.45 3.17
CA SER A 128 -5.61 -0.88 3.78
C SER A 128 -4.20 -1.18 4.27
N ILE A 129 -4.07 -1.60 5.53
CA ILE A 129 -2.79 -2.02 6.13
C ILE A 129 -2.85 -3.52 6.37
N TYR A 130 -1.77 -4.23 6.04
CA TYR A 130 -1.66 -5.69 6.15
C TYR A 130 -0.50 -6.05 7.09
N TRP A 131 -0.75 -6.98 8.01
CA TRP A 131 0.23 -7.46 8.99
C TRP A 131 0.03 -8.95 9.28
N SER A 132 0.95 -9.53 10.06
CA SER A 132 0.97 -10.97 10.37
C SER A 132 0.81 -11.84 9.12
N CYS A 133 1.52 -11.47 8.06
CA CYS A 133 1.46 -12.16 6.79
C CYS A 133 2.26 -13.46 6.84
N GLY A 134 1.64 -14.58 6.49
CA GLY A 134 2.25 -15.90 6.46
C GLY A 134 1.91 -16.69 5.20
N ASP A 135 2.71 -17.73 4.94
CA ASP A 135 2.45 -18.68 3.87
C ASP A 135 1.27 -19.59 4.26
N ASP A 136 0.14 -19.46 3.56
CA ASP A 136 -0.88 -20.49 3.56
C ASP A 136 -0.73 -21.32 2.29
N VAL A 137 -0.85 -22.64 2.45
CA VAL A 137 -0.44 -23.70 1.50
C VAL A 137 -1.22 -23.69 0.17
N SER A 138 -2.01 -22.63 -0.09
CA SER A 138 -3.12 -22.56 -1.03
C SER A 138 -3.02 -21.50 -2.14
N ARG A 139 -1.87 -20.82 -2.31
CA ARG A 139 -1.45 -19.93 -3.45
C ARG A 139 -1.45 -18.41 -3.20
N SER A 140 -1.67 -17.94 -1.99
CA SER A 140 -1.50 -16.53 -1.63
C SER A 140 -0.98 -16.39 -0.21
N TRP A 141 -0.16 -15.37 0.06
CA TRP A 141 0.24 -15.06 1.43
C TRP A 141 -0.95 -14.41 2.14
N GLU A 142 -1.42 -15.09 3.17
CA GLU A 142 -2.54 -14.63 3.98
C GLU A 142 -2.04 -13.67 5.04
N CYS A 143 -2.65 -12.50 5.05
CA CYS A 143 -2.40 -11.45 6.01
C CYS A 143 -3.68 -11.17 6.79
N ILE A 144 -3.52 -10.53 7.94
CA ILE A 144 -4.62 -9.79 8.56
C ILE A 144 -4.61 -8.40 7.93
N SER A 145 -5.79 -7.84 7.69
CA SER A 145 -5.92 -6.53 7.07
C SER A 145 -7.02 -5.69 7.70
N GLU A 146 -6.85 -4.38 7.65
CA GLU A 146 -7.84 -3.42 8.11
C GLU A 146 -7.79 -2.17 7.23
N ASP A 147 -8.98 -1.73 6.81
CA ASP A 147 -9.18 -0.51 6.04
C ASP A 147 -9.43 0.64 7.01
N ILE A 148 -8.60 1.67 6.93
CA ILE A 148 -8.73 2.84 7.80
C ILE A 148 -8.91 4.12 7.01
N HIS A 149 -9.65 5.04 7.61
CA HIS A 149 -9.79 6.42 7.18
C HIS A 149 -9.00 7.32 8.14
N TYR A 150 -8.27 8.26 7.57
CA TYR A 150 -7.54 9.29 8.31
C TYR A 150 -7.85 10.67 7.73
N ARG A 151 -8.17 11.62 8.61
CA ARG A 151 -8.34 13.04 8.28
C ARG A 151 -7.21 13.84 8.91
N GLY A 152 -6.46 14.56 8.10
CA GLY A 152 -5.36 15.42 8.54
C GLY A 152 -5.39 16.78 7.85
N TYR A 153 -4.45 17.64 8.22
CA TYR A 153 -4.23 18.92 7.55
C TYR A 153 -2.75 19.13 7.28
N VAL A 154 -2.45 19.93 6.26
CA VAL A 154 -1.09 20.31 5.88
C VAL A 154 -0.50 21.17 7.00
N LYS A 155 0.57 20.67 7.62
CA LYS A 155 1.22 21.32 8.78
C LYS A 155 2.04 22.55 8.40
#